data_AF-A0A4Q6ATM5-F1
#
_entry.id   AF-A0A4Q6ATM5-F1
#
_cell.length_a   1.000
_cell.length_b   1.000
_cell.length_c   1.000
_cell.angle_alpha   90.00
_cell.angle_beta   90.00
_cell.angle_gamma   90.00
#
_symmetry.space_group_name_H-M   'P 1'
#
loop_
_entity.id
_entity.type
_entity.pdbx_description
1 polymer ?
#
loop_
_entity_poly.entity_id
_entity_poly.type
_entity_poly.pdbx_seq_one_letter_code
_entity_poly.pdbx_strand_id
1 'polypeptide(L)'
;MVCVFKMLGETIPVLYGKTILCRQRLLIEYRPAFPPVCRICNGHLAASKQYRNFRSATIPAHKLIAMRKMLFLLFTVALFSASAQKTKKAADRFAGLDAQLEKVRQDWKAAGFAVAVVEKDRIIYSKGFGYRNWEEKLPVTTNTLFAIGSVTKSFTSSLIGLLQKEGKVDYDKPAHSYLPALSFYNDALNNDVTLRHMMSHQTGLPRHDFSWYFFPTSSRDSMLQRVRYQEPTAGVRARWQYNNFMFTAQGVIAEKLMGKPWEDAVKTALLQPLGMTQTNFSITDLEKSPDASLGYGLRGDSAIRRLPYHPIDAMGPAGSINS
;
A
#
# COMPACT_ATOMS: atom_id res chain seq x y z
N MET A 1 11.62 -4.21 -7.89
CA MET A 1 10.29 -4.86 -7.75
C MET A 1 9.67 -4.32 -6.48
N VAL A 2 8.69 -3.43 -6.59
CA VAL A 2 7.97 -2.90 -5.43
C VAL A 2 6.74 -3.79 -5.22
N CYS A 3 6.77 -4.61 -4.17
CA CYS A 3 5.62 -5.42 -3.77
C CYS A 3 5.01 -4.82 -2.50
N VAL A 4 3.80 -4.27 -2.62
CA VAL A 4 3.03 -3.78 -1.48
C VAL A 4 2.18 -4.93 -0.96
N PHE A 5 2.55 -5.50 0.20
CA PHE A 5 1.74 -6.49 0.90
C PHE A 5 0.94 -5.79 2.00
N LYS A 6 -0.39 -5.78 1.90
CA LYS A 6 -1.27 -5.41 3.01
C LYS A 6 -1.54 -6.69 3.81
N MET A 7 -0.86 -6.87 4.94
CA MET A 7 -1.18 -7.96 5.86
C MET A 7 -2.46 -7.62 6.61
N LEU A 8 -3.58 -8.20 6.18
CA LEU A 8 -4.78 -8.30 6.99
C LEU A 8 -4.52 -9.39 8.02
N GLY A 9 -4.62 -9.03 9.30
CA GLY A 9 -4.22 -9.88 10.42
C GLY A 9 -5.12 -11.11 10.56
N GLU A 10 -4.76 -12.19 9.89
CA GLU A 10 -5.16 -13.55 10.25
C GLU A 10 -3.94 -14.47 10.11
N THR A 11 -3.72 -15.30 11.14
CA THR A 11 -2.64 -16.29 11.23
C THR A 11 -2.68 -17.27 10.05
N ILE A 12 -1.62 -17.28 9.23
CA ILE A 12 -1.45 -18.22 8.11
C ILE A 12 -0.60 -19.41 8.57
N PRO A 13 -1.06 -20.67 8.41
CA PRO A 13 -0.19 -21.83 8.50
C PRO A 13 0.68 -21.94 7.24
N VAL A 14 1.99 -22.09 7.44
CA VAL A 14 2.98 -22.30 6.37
C VAL A 14 2.81 -23.71 5.81
N LEU A 15 2.54 -23.82 4.51
CA LEU A 15 2.59 -25.08 3.77
C LEU A 15 3.39 -24.91 2.48
N TYR A 16 4.45 -25.70 2.36
CA TYR A 16 5.35 -25.79 1.23
C TYR A 16 4.69 -26.50 0.04
N GLY A 17 4.79 -25.90 -1.15
CA GLY A 17 4.82 -26.63 -2.42
C GLY A 17 3.51 -26.72 -3.22
N LYS A 18 3.67 -26.38 -4.51
CA LYS A 18 2.81 -26.65 -5.69
C LYS A 18 1.59 -25.75 -5.89
N THR A 19 1.70 -25.00 -7.00
CA THR A 19 0.71 -24.29 -7.82
C THR A 19 -0.76 -24.54 -7.51
N ILE A 20 -1.53 -23.48 -7.21
CA ILE A 20 -2.99 -23.50 -7.30
C ILE A 20 -3.50 -22.20 -7.95
N LEU A 21 -4.24 -22.40 -9.05
CA LEU A 21 -5.16 -21.44 -9.67
C LEU A 21 -6.26 -21.08 -8.66
N CYS A 22 -6.37 -19.82 -8.22
CA CYS A 22 -7.48 -19.40 -7.38
C CYS A 22 -8.56 -18.70 -8.22
N ARG A 23 -9.62 -19.44 -8.55
CA ARG A 23 -10.88 -18.92 -9.07
C ARG A 23 -11.84 -18.86 -7.88
N GLN A 24 -12.10 -17.69 -7.32
CA GLN A 24 -13.04 -17.56 -6.19
C GLN A 24 -14.26 -16.71 -6.58
N ARG A 25 -15.41 -17.38 -6.45
CA ARG A 25 -16.78 -16.92 -6.66
C ARG A 25 -17.14 -16.03 -5.47
N LEU A 26 -17.48 -14.77 -5.71
CA LEU A 26 -17.98 -13.84 -4.67
C LEU A 26 -19.40 -14.25 -4.26
N LEU A 27 -19.57 -14.63 -2.99
CA LEU A 27 -20.85 -14.59 -2.30
C LEU A 27 -20.88 -13.30 -1.48
N ILE A 28 -21.87 -12.46 -1.74
CA ILE A 28 -22.14 -11.20 -1.07
C ILE A 28 -22.98 -11.53 0.17
N GLU A 29 -22.46 -11.23 1.37
CA GLU A 29 -23.28 -11.20 2.59
C GLU A 29 -23.38 -9.76 3.08
N TYR A 30 -24.63 -9.30 3.16
CA TYR A 30 -25.07 -7.97 3.59
C TYR A 30 -25.28 -8.00 5.11
N ARG A 31 -24.75 -7.02 5.87
CA ARG A 31 -25.14 -6.81 7.28
C ARG A 31 -25.38 -5.33 7.59
N PRO A 32 -26.54 -4.95 8.16
CA PRO A 32 -26.80 -3.59 8.63
C PRO A 32 -26.59 -3.41 10.15
N ALA A 33 -26.27 -2.15 10.51
CA ALA A 33 -26.61 -1.35 11.69
C ALA A 33 -26.42 -1.82 13.17
N PHE A 34 -25.76 -0.93 13.94
CA PHE A 34 -25.73 -0.62 15.39
C PHE A 34 -26.47 -1.49 16.45
N PRO A 35 -25.92 -1.61 17.68
CA PRO A 35 -26.69 -2.05 18.85
C PRO A 35 -27.13 -0.89 19.80
N PRO A 36 -28.14 -1.13 20.68
CA PRO A 36 -28.89 -0.09 21.39
C PRO A 36 -28.50 0.10 22.86
N VAL A 37 -28.99 1.22 23.41
CA VAL A 37 -28.99 1.61 24.84
C VAL A 37 -30.13 0.87 25.57
N CYS A 38 -29.88 0.33 26.75
CA CYS A 38 -30.90 -0.31 27.61
C CYS A 38 -31.06 0.47 28.93
N ARG A 39 -32.31 0.57 29.41
CA ARG A 39 -32.78 1.42 30.51
C ARG A 39 -33.63 0.58 31.49
N ILE A 40 -33.58 0.96 32.78
CA ILE A 40 -34.58 0.78 33.87
C ILE A 40 -34.49 -0.49 34.75
N CYS A 41 -34.31 -0.30 36.08
CA CYS A 41 -35.32 -0.61 37.10
C CYS A 41 -34.98 -0.04 38.50
N ASN A 42 -35.96 0.69 39.05
CA ASN A 42 -36.05 1.22 40.40
C ASN A 42 -36.28 0.11 41.43
N GLY A 43 -35.68 0.23 42.62
CA GLY A 43 -36.01 -0.58 43.80
C GLY A 43 -35.58 0.13 45.09
N HIS A 44 -36.56 0.62 45.84
CA HIS A 44 -36.38 1.13 47.20
C HIS A 44 -36.00 0.00 48.17
N LEU A 45 -35.01 0.26 49.02
CA LEU A 45 -34.86 -0.42 50.30
C LEU A 45 -34.33 0.58 51.34
N ALA A 46 -35.23 0.96 52.24
CA ALA A 46 -34.91 1.64 53.48
C ALA A 46 -34.21 0.66 54.43
N ALA A 47 -33.10 1.08 55.04
CA ALA A 47 -32.54 0.41 56.20
C ALA A 47 -32.01 1.45 57.20
N SER A 48 -32.59 1.37 58.39
CA SER A 48 -32.41 2.16 59.60
C SER A 48 -30.96 2.45 60.01
N LYS A 49 -30.71 3.69 60.45
CA LYS A 49 -29.57 4.06 61.31
C LYS A 49 -29.67 3.33 62.65
N GLN A 50 -28.74 2.41 62.91
CA GLN A 50 -28.45 1.92 64.26
C GLN A 50 -26.99 2.28 64.59
N TYR A 51 -26.82 3.31 65.42
CA TYR A 51 -25.54 3.59 66.08
C TYR A 51 -25.28 2.47 67.10
N ARG A 52 -24.27 1.62 66.86
CA ARG A 52 -23.71 0.73 67.88
C ARG A 52 -22.35 1.28 68.31
N ASN A 53 -22.25 1.53 69.61
CA ASN A 53 -21.04 1.92 70.32
C ASN A 53 -19.92 0.90 70.07
N PHE A 54 -18.84 1.34 69.41
CA PHE A 54 -17.59 0.58 69.37
C PHE A 54 -16.86 0.77 70.70
N ARG A 55 -16.88 -0.27 71.55
CA ARG A 55 -15.88 -0.41 72.62
C ARG A 55 -14.54 -0.74 71.96
N SER A 56 -13.49 -0.02 72.34
CA SER A 56 -12.12 -0.28 71.91
C SER A 56 -11.68 -1.66 72.42
N ALA A 57 -11.60 -2.64 71.52
CA ALA A 57 -10.90 -3.88 71.79
C ALA A 57 -9.39 -3.61 71.69
N THR A 58 -8.72 -3.51 72.83
CA THR A 58 -7.26 -3.47 72.89
C THR A 58 -6.71 -4.84 72.46
N ILE A 59 -6.11 -4.89 71.27
CA ILE A 59 -5.47 -6.09 70.76
C ILE A 59 -4.19 -6.32 71.60
N PRO A 60 -4.02 -7.49 72.24
CA PRO A 60 -2.85 -7.75 73.07
C PRO A 60 -1.57 -7.75 72.24
N ALA A 61 -0.49 -7.15 72.78
CA ALA A 61 0.73 -6.81 72.05
C ALA A 61 1.39 -7.98 71.29
N HIS A 62 1.25 -9.21 71.79
CA HIS A 62 1.77 -10.41 71.12
C HIS A 62 1.05 -10.72 69.79
N LYS A 63 -0.26 -10.39 69.67
CA LYS A 63 -1.01 -10.52 68.41
C LYS A 63 -0.64 -9.44 67.40
N LEU A 64 -0.29 -8.22 67.85
CA LEU A 64 0.25 -7.17 66.98
C LEU A 64 1.61 -7.55 66.38
N ILE A 65 2.49 -8.20 67.16
CA ILE A 65 3.80 -8.66 66.69
C ILE A 65 3.64 -9.79 65.66
N ALA A 66 2.71 -10.73 65.89
CA ALA A 66 2.39 -11.78 64.93
C ALA A 66 1.79 -11.22 63.63
N MET A 67 0.87 -10.25 63.71
CA MET A 67 0.31 -9.55 62.54
C MET A 67 1.39 -8.78 61.77
N ARG A 68 2.32 -8.12 62.45
CA ARG A 68 3.46 -7.43 61.80
C ARG A 68 4.38 -8.40 61.08
N LYS A 69 4.73 -9.54 61.69
CA LYS A 69 5.55 -10.58 61.04
C LYS A 69 4.84 -11.20 59.84
N MET A 70 3.53 -11.42 59.93
CA MET A 70 2.71 -11.93 58.83
C MET A 70 2.56 -10.92 57.68
N LEU A 71 2.36 -9.63 57.98
CA LEU A 71 2.37 -8.57 56.96
C LEU A 71 3.75 -8.44 56.32
N PHE A 72 4.83 -8.53 57.09
CA PHE A 72 6.20 -8.44 56.55
C PHE A 72 6.51 -9.63 55.64
N LEU A 73 6.08 -10.85 56.02
CA LEU A 73 6.22 -12.04 55.20
C LEU A 73 5.40 -11.92 53.90
N LEU A 74 4.14 -11.49 53.98
CA LEU A 74 3.29 -11.24 52.81
C LEU A 74 3.88 -10.17 51.89
N PHE A 75 4.47 -9.11 52.45
CA PHE A 75 5.13 -8.04 51.69
C PHE A 75 6.41 -8.55 51.00
N THR A 76 7.21 -9.39 51.68
CA THR A 76 8.40 -10.01 51.07
C THR A 76 8.05 -11.01 49.96
N VAL A 77 6.97 -11.78 50.10
CA VAL A 77 6.48 -12.71 49.06
C VAL A 77 5.92 -11.95 47.85
N ALA A 78 5.25 -10.82 48.07
CA ALA A 78 4.79 -9.94 47.00
C ALA A 78 5.96 -9.30 46.23
N LEU A 79 7.01 -8.87 46.92
CA LEU A 79 8.23 -8.33 46.30
C LEU A 79 9.01 -9.39 45.50
N PHE A 80 9.07 -10.63 45.99
CA PHE A 80 9.68 -11.75 45.25
C PHE A 80 8.87 -12.13 44.00
N SER A 81 7.53 -12.09 44.08
CA SER A 81 6.65 -12.38 42.94
C SER A 81 6.71 -11.27 41.87
N ALA A 82 6.85 -10.01 42.26
CA ALA A 82 7.04 -8.89 41.34
C ALA A 82 8.40 -8.93 40.62
N SER A 83 9.45 -9.43 41.28
CA SER A 83 10.77 -9.64 40.67
C SER A 83 10.82 -10.88 39.74
N ALA A 84 10.02 -11.91 40.03
CA ALA A 84 9.93 -13.14 39.23
C ALA A 84 9.11 -12.97 37.94
N GLN A 85 8.29 -11.92 37.83
CA GLN A 85 7.62 -11.56 36.60
C GLN A 85 8.60 -10.87 35.65
N LYS A 86 9.59 -11.64 35.17
CA LYS A 86 10.27 -11.34 33.90
C LYS A 86 9.16 -11.12 32.88
N THR A 87 8.89 -9.87 32.52
CA THR A 87 8.09 -9.55 31.34
C THR A 87 8.64 -10.40 30.22
N LYS A 88 7.90 -11.43 29.79
CA LYS A 88 8.21 -12.22 28.60
C LYS A 88 8.35 -11.17 27.50
N LYS A 89 9.58 -10.81 27.14
CA LYS A 89 9.85 -9.88 26.04
C LYS A 89 9.07 -10.49 24.88
N ALA A 90 8.04 -9.78 24.40
CA ALA A 90 7.24 -10.26 23.29
C ALA A 90 8.24 -10.73 22.22
N ALA A 91 8.08 -11.97 21.76
CA ALA A 91 9.00 -12.53 20.78
C ALA A 91 9.13 -11.51 19.65
N ASP A 92 10.37 -11.19 19.26
CA ASP A 92 10.59 -10.27 18.17
C ASP A 92 9.89 -10.83 16.94
N ARG A 93 8.79 -10.18 16.53
CA ARG A 93 7.93 -10.64 15.44
C ARG A 93 8.66 -10.68 14.10
N PHE A 94 9.84 -10.06 14.03
CA PHE A 94 10.70 -10.03 12.86
C PHE A 94 12.00 -10.82 13.05
N ALA A 95 12.11 -11.63 14.11
CA ALA A 95 13.25 -12.50 14.32
C ALA A 95 13.49 -13.38 13.09
N GLY A 96 14.67 -13.24 12.47
CA GLY A 96 15.06 -13.98 11.27
C GLY A 96 14.57 -13.40 9.93
N LEU A 97 13.74 -12.34 9.93
CA LEU A 97 13.23 -11.74 8.69
C LEU A 97 14.36 -11.22 7.79
N ASP A 98 15.37 -10.57 8.36
CA ASP A 98 16.51 -10.05 7.61
C ASP A 98 17.25 -11.16 6.84
N ALA A 99 17.47 -12.31 7.49
CA ALA A 99 18.12 -13.45 6.85
C ALA A 99 17.25 -14.04 5.73
N GLN A 100 15.93 -14.06 5.91
CA GLN A 100 14.99 -14.51 4.87
C GLN A 100 14.96 -13.55 3.67
N LEU A 101 14.92 -12.23 3.90
CA LEU A 101 14.93 -11.23 2.84
C LEU A 101 16.26 -11.21 2.09
N GLU A 102 17.38 -11.35 2.80
CA GLU A 102 18.69 -11.49 2.17
C GLU A 102 18.78 -12.80 1.35
N LYS A 103 18.19 -13.89 1.83
CA LYS A 103 18.06 -15.12 1.05
C LYS A 103 17.22 -14.90 -0.22
N VAL A 104 16.10 -14.18 -0.15
CA VAL A 104 15.30 -13.81 -1.34
C VAL A 104 16.16 -13.01 -2.33
N ARG A 105 16.96 -12.06 -1.85
CA ARG A 105 17.87 -11.30 -2.72
C ARG A 105 18.84 -12.22 -3.47
N GLN A 106 19.41 -13.19 -2.77
CA GLN A 106 20.38 -14.15 -3.32
C GLN A 106 19.73 -15.13 -4.28
N ASP A 107 18.61 -15.75 -3.90
CA ASP A 107 17.87 -16.73 -4.70
C ASP A 107 17.43 -16.12 -6.05
N TRP A 108 16.94 -14.88 -6.02
CA TRP A 108 16.50 -14.15 -7.22
C TRP A 108 17.61 -13.38 -7.91
N LYS A 109 18.83 -13.42 -7.37
CA LYS A 109 20.00 -12.68 -7.88
C LYS A 109 19.67 -11.20 -8.11
N ALA A 110 18.89 -10.62 -7.21
CA ALA A 110 18.57 -9.20 -7.24
C ALA A 110 19.79 -8.38 -6.82
N ALA A 111 20.07 -7.29 -7.53
CA ALA A 111 21.12 -6.36 -7.14
C ALA A 111 20.84 -5.77 -5.75
N GLY A 112 19.61 -5.29 -5.54
CA GLY A 112 19.11 -4.84 -4.24
C GLY A 112 17.63 -4.50 -4.28
N PHE A 113 17.04 -4.33 -3.10
CA PHE A 113 15.67 -3.87 -2.91
C PHE A 113 15.50 -3.26 -1.51
N ALA A 114 14.45 -2.47 -1.30
CA ALA A 114 14.05 -1.96 0.00
C ALA A 114 12.69 -2.53 0.43
N VAL A 115 12.50 -2.70 1.74
CA VAL A 115 11.23 -3.15 2.34
C VAL A 115 10.86 -2.22 3.47
N ALA A 116 9.59 -1.82 3.50
CA ALA A 116 8.96 -1.19 4.65
C ALA A 116 7.67 -1.93 5.00
N VAL A 117 7.39 -2.10 6.30
CA VAL A 117 6.14 -2.65 6.81
C VAL A 117 5.46 -1.60 7.66
N VAL A 118 4.23 -1.27 7.30
CA VAL A 118 3.39 -0.31 8.01
C VAL A 118 2.27 -1.05 8.73
N GLU A 119 2.14 -0.83 10.02
CA GLU A 119 1.01 -1.32 10.82
C GLU A 119 0.33 -0.12 11.45
N LYS A 120 -0.95 0.08 11.10
CA LYS A 120 -1.72 1.29 11.44
C LYS A 120 -1.04 2.55 10.88
N ASP A 121 -0.55 3.41 11.76
CA ASP A 121 0.06 4.72 11.49
C ASP A 121 1.58 4.71 11.65
N ARG A 122 2.20 3.53 11.82
CA ARG A 122 3.64 3.41 12.12
C ARG A 122 4.35 2.47 11.17
N ILE A 123 5.55 2.88 10.78
CA ILE A 123 6.54 2.00 10.16
C ILE A 123 7.12 1.13 11.27
N ILE A 124 6.85 -0.17 11.23
CA ILE A 124 7.32 -1.15 12.22
C ILE A 124 8.54 -1.93 11.76
N TYR A 125 8.91 -1.80 10.48
CA TYR A 125 10.12 -2.36 9.88
C TYR A 125 10.48 -1.53 8.64
N SER A 126 11.74 -1.18 8.46
CA SER A 126 12.24 -0.53 7.24
C SER A 126 13.71 -0.85 7.04
N LYS A 127 14.07 -1.42 5.89
CA LYS A 127 15.46 -1.81 5.60
C LYS A 127 15.74 -1.95 4.10
N GLY A 128 16.96 -1.61 3.71
CA GLY A 128 17.53 -1.88 2.38
C GLY A 128 18.38 -3.15 2.37
N PHE A 129 18.37 -3.85 1.24
CA PHE A 129 19.10 -5.10 1.00
C PHE A 129 19.90 -4.98 -0.30
N GLY A 130 21.14 -5.48 -0.29
CA GLY A 130 22.01 -5.44 -1.46
C GLY A 130 22.46 -4.03 -1.83
N TYR A 131 22.56 -3.78 -3.14
CA TYR A 131 23.21 -2.60 -3.69
C TYR A 131 22.32 -1.86 -4.69
N ARG A 132 22.24 -0.53 -4.54
CA ARG A 132 21.60 0.37 -5.51
C ARG A 132 22.49 0.62 -6.73
N ASN A 133 23.80 0.47 -6.54
CA ASN A 133 24.82 0.40 -7.59
C ASN A 133 25.68 -0.86 -7.33
N TRP A 134 25.49 -1.88 -8.16
CA TRP A 134 26.15 -3.18 -8.06
C TRP A 134 27.65 -3.12 -8.32
N GLU A 135 28.09 -2.27 -9.23
CA GLU A 135 29.49 -2.10 -9.63
C GLU A 135 30.29 -1.42 -8.51
N GLU A 136 29.78 -0.32 -7.96
CA GLU A 136 30.43 0.45 -6.88
C GLU A 136 30.12 -0.07 -5.47
N LYS A 137 29.27 -1.09 -5.35
CA LYS A 137 28.80 -1.65 -4.08
C LYS A 137 28.18 -0.60 -3.14
N LEU A 138 27.47 0.37 -3.72
CA LEU A 138 26.69 1.33 -2.94
C LEU A 138 25.44 0.65 -2.39
N PRO A 139 25.23 0.61 -1.05
CA PRO A 139 24.13 -0.15 -0.46
C PRO A 139 22.77 0.45 -0.79
N VAL A 140 21.74 -0.38 -0.84
CA VAL A 140 20.36 0.14 -0.77
C VAL A 140 20.11 0.65 0.64
N THR A 141 19.54 1.84 0.75
CA THR A 141 19.11 2.47 2.01
C THR A 141 17.58 2.49 2.09
N THR A 142 17.02 2.95 3.21
CA THR A 142 15.58 3.18 3.36
C THR A 142 15.08 4.38 2.55
N ASN A 143 15.99 5.20 2.00
CA ASN A 143 15.68 6.38 1.19
C ASN A 143 16.11 6.22 -0.28
N THR A 144 16.62 5.04 -0.67
CA THR A 144 16.99 4.80 -2.06
C THR A 144 15.76 4.91 -2.95
N LEU A 145 15.84 5.76 -3.98
CA LEU A 145 14.76 5.93 -4.95
C LEU A 145 14.75 4.79 -5.97
N PHE A 146 13.57 4.22 -6.21
CA PHE A 146 13.32 3.21 -7.21
C PHE A 146 12.27 3.67 -8.20
N ALA A 147 12.43 3.31 -9.47
CA ALA A 147 11.34 3.36 -10.43
C ALA A 147 10.24 2.36 -10.01
N ILE A 148 9.09 2.87 -9.54
CA ILE A 148 8.02 2.03 -8.97
C ILE A 148 7.12 1.41 -10.05
N GLY A 149 7.29 1.84 -11.31
CA GLY A 149 6.57 1.31 -12.45
C GLY A 149 5.05 1.41 -12.24
N SER A 150 4.33 0.33 -12.51
CA SER A 150 2.86 0.37 -12.51
C SER A 150 2.19 0.64 -11.17
N VAL A 151 2.93 0.74 -10.06
CA VAL A 151 2.40 1.31 -8.80
C VAL A 151 1.95 2.77 -9.02
N THR A 152 2.56 3.50 -9.96
CA THR A 152 2.13 4.83 -10.41
C THR A 152 0.65 4.93 -10.73
N LYS A 153 0.03 3.86 -11.24
CA LYS A 153 -1.39 3.81 -11.57
C LYS A 153 -2.29 4.14 -10.39
N SER A 154 -1.88 3.79 -9.17
CA SER A 154 -2.63 4.13 -7.95
C SER A 154 -2.72 5.64 -7.72
N PHE A 155 -1.66 6.40 -8.04
CA PHE A 155 -1.66 7.86 -7.96
C PHE A 155 -2.58 8.47 -9.02
N THR A 156 -2.50 7.99 -10.25
CA THR A 156 -3.40 8.40 -11.34
C THR A 156 -4.86 8.12 -11.01
N SER A 157 -5.19 6.91 -10.53
CA SER A 157 -6.54 6.57 -10.09
C SER A 157 -7.01 7.42 -8.91
N SER A 158 -6.10 7.79 -8.00
CA SER A 158 -6.41 8.67 -6.88
C SER A 158 -6.81 10.07 -7.35
N LEU A 159 -6.17 10.62 -8.38
CA LEU A 159 -6.60 11.90 -8.98
C LEU A 159 -8.01 11.81 -9.56
N ILE A 160 -8.34 10.73 -10.28
CA ILE A 160 -9.71 10.51 -10.76
C ILE A 160 -10.70 10.40 -9.59
N GLY A 161 -10.30 9.76 -8.48
CA GLY A 161 -11.10 9.71 -7.25
C GLY A 161 -11.37 11.08 -6.64
N LEU A 162 -10.37 11.97 -6.61
CA LEU A 162 -10.55 13.35 -6.16
C LEU A 162 -11.51 14.12 -7.08
N LEU A 163 -11.33 13.98 -8.40
CA LEU A 163 -12.23 14.60 -9.38
C LEU A 163 -13.68 14.08 -9.26
N GLN A 164 -13.85 12.78 -8.96
CA GLN A 164 -15.16 12.19 -8.73
C GLN A 164 -15.80 12.75 -7.46
N LYS A 165 -15.03 12.87 -6.38
CA LYS A 165 -15.48 13.49 -5.12
C LYS A 165 -15.90 14.96 -5.34
N GLU A 166 -15.24 15.66 -6.24
CA GLU A 166 -15.57 17.04 -6.65
C GLU A 166 -16.75 17.12 -7.65
N GLY A 167 -17.32 15.99 -8.07
CA GLY A 167 -18.41 15.95 -9.06
C GLY A 167 -17.99 16.29 -10.49
N LYS A 168 -16.68 16.36 -10.77
CA LYS A 168 -16.13 16.68 -12.10
C LYS A 168 -16.12 15.49 -13.05
N VAL A 169 -16.10 14.28 -12.50
CA VAL A 169 -16.24 13.05 -13.27
C VAL A 169 -17.23 12.10 -12.61
N ASP A 170 -17.82 11.26 -13.44
CA ASP A 170 -18.60 10.09 -13.12
C ASP A 170 -17.92 8.88 -13.78
N TYR A 171 -17.67 7.84 -12.97
CA TYR A 171 -16.97 6.64 -13.40
C TYR A 171 -17.71 5.86 -14.50
N ASP A 172 -19.02 6.00 -14.57
CA ASP A 172 -19.89 5.25 -15.46
C ASP A 172 -20.30 6.04 -16.71
N LYS A 173 -19.82 7.29 -16.84
CA LYS A 173 -19.92 8.04 -18.10
C LYS A 173 -18.81 7.66 -19.08
N PRO A 174 -19.08 7.77 -20.40
CA PRO A 174 -18.08 7.47 -21.42
C PRO A 174 -16.83 8.34 -21.26
N ALA A 175 -15.64 7.75 -21.31
CA ALA A 175 -14.38 8.47 -21.14
C ALA A 175 -14.18 9.55 -22.21
N HIS A 176 -14.69 9.30 -23.41
CA HIS A 176 -14.72 10.25 -24.52
C HIS A 176 -15.42 11.58 -24.16
N SER A 177 -16.37 11.58 -23.21
CA SER A 177 -17.03 12.81 -22.74
C SER A 177 -16.10 13.76 -21.98
N TYR A 178 -15.02 13.25 -21.37
CA TYR A 178 -14.03 14.05 -20.64
C TYR A 178 -12.79 14.37 -21.49
N LEU A 179 -12.52 13.55 -22.50
CA LEU A 179 -11.41 13.75 -23.43
C LEU A 179 -11.88 13.42 -24.85
N PRO A 180 -12.53 14.36 -25.56
CA PRO A 180 -13.05 14.14 -26.91
C PRO A 180 -11.96 13.79 -27.94
N ALA A 181 -10.69 14.15 -27.67
CA ALA A 181 -9.56 13.77 -28.51
C ALA A 181 -9.15 12.29 -28.38
N LEU A 182 -9.68 11.55 -27.38
CA LEU A 182 -9.44 10.13 -27.18
C LEU A 182 -10.43 9.31 -28.01
N SER A 183 -10.02 8.93 -29.21
CA SER A 183 -10.80 8.00 -30.04
C SER A 183 -10.36 6.55 -29.85
N PHE A 184 -11.33 5.67 -29.67
CA PHE A 184 -11.18 4.22 -29.69
C PHE A 184 -11.37 3.68 -31.11
N TYR A 185 -11.15 2.37 -31.27
CA TYR A 185 -11.16 1.69 -32.57
C TYR A 185 -12.46 1.85 -33.38
N ASN A 186 -13.60 1.97 -32.69
CA ASN A 186 -14.91 2.17 -33.32
C ASN A 186 -15.85 2.99 -32.41
N ASP A 187 -16.98 3.43 -32.96
CA ASP A 187 -17.94 4.29 -32.26
C ASP A 187 -18.60 3.59 -31.08
N ALA A 188 -18.81 2.28 -31.14
CA ALA A 188 -19.32 1.53 -30.00
C ALA A 188 -18.39 1.67 -28.79
N LEU A 189 -17.07 1.52 -28.97
CA LEU A 189 -16.11 1.74 -27.89
C LEU A 189 -16.03 3.20 -27.43
N ASN A 190 -16.15 4.18 -28.35
CA ASN A 190 -16.21 5.60 -27.97
C ASN A 190 -17.39 5.89 -27.04
N ASN A 191 -18.52 5.22 -27.27
CA ASN A 191 -19.75 5.40 -26.50
C ASN A 191 -19.81 4.54 -25.24
N ASP A 192 -19.16 3.37 -25.21
CA ASP A 192 -19.31 2.39 -24.13
C ASP A 192 -18.13 2.36 -23.15
N VAL A 193 -16.93 2.78 -23.55
CA VAL A 193 -15.77 2.72 -22.66
C VAL A 193 -15.84 3.86 -21.64
N THR A 194 -15.97 3.49 -20.36
CA THR A 194 -16.04 4.43 -19.23
C THR A 194 -14.72 4.47 -18.46
N LEU A 195 -14.56 5.46 -17.58
CA LEU A 195 -13.41 5.52 -16.68
C LEU A 195 -13.29 4.25 -15.81
N ARG A 196 -14.43 3.67 -15.38
CA ARG A 196 -14.44 2.39 -14.66
C ARG A 196 -13.84 1.25 -15.48
N HIS A 197 -14.18 1.16 -16.78
CA HIS A 197 -13.63 0.12 -17.66
C HIS A 197 -12.12 0.29 -17.85
N MET A 198 -11.67 1.53 -18.02
CA MET A 198 -10.24 1.85 -18.15
C MET A 198 -9.46 1.46 -16.89
N MET A 199 -9.97 1.82 -15.70
CA MET A 199 -9.32 1.55 -14.42
C MET A 199 -9.31 0.06 -14.04
N SER A 200 -10.36 -0.67 -14.43
CA SER A 200 -10.50 -2.11 -14.16
C SER A 200 -9.91 -3.01 -15.25
N HIS A 201 -9.28 -2.44 -16.28
CA HIS A 201 -8.73 -3.17 -17.43
C HIS A 201 -9.78 -4.02 -18.17
N GLN A 202 -10.97 -3.46 -18.38
CA GLN A 202 -12.14 -4.15 -18.94
C GLN A 202 -12.68 -3.48 -20.21
N THR A 203 -11.82 -2.82 -20.98
CA THR A 203 -12.21 -2.14 -22.22
C THR A 203 -12.32 -3.07 -23.43
N GLY A 204 -11.77 -4.29 -23.34
CA GLY A 204 -11.65 -5.21 -24.48
C GLY A 204 -10.42 -4.97 -25.36
N LEU A 205 -9.63 -3.94 -25.05
CA LEU A 205 -8.35 -3.66 -25.71
C LEU A 205 -7.22 -4.49 -25.08
N PRO A 206 -6.44 -5.25 -25.86
CA PRO A 206 -5.28 -5.96 -25.35
C PRO A 206 -4.12 -5.01 -25.01
N ARG A 207 -2.99 -5.57 -24.57
CA ARG A 207 -1.76 -4.82 -24.30
C ARG A 207 -1.12 -4.36 -25.61
N HIS A 208 -0.68 -3.10 -25.67
CA HIS A 208 0.03 -2.53 -26.83
C HIS A 208 1.38 -1.91 -26.44
N ASP A 209 2.10 -2.53 -25.51
CA ASP A 209 3.27 -1.90 -24.88
C ASP A 209 4.42 -1.60 -25.84
N PHE A 210 4.60 -2.45 -26.85
CA PHE A 210 5.58 -2.22 -27.90
C PHE A 210 5.33 -0.97 -28.73
N SER A 211 4.09 -0.46 -28.77
CA SER A 211 3.79 0.80 -29.46
C SER A 211 4.51 1.96 -28.80
N TRP A 212 4.41 2.11 -27.48
CA TRP A 212 5.04 3.23 -26.79
C TRP A 212 6.53 2.97 -26.51
N TYR A 213 6.95 1.71 -26.41
CA TYR A 213 8.34 1.35 -26.14
C TYR A 213 9.26 1.52 -27.37
N PHE A 214 8.84 1.05 -28.55
CA PHE A 214 9.68 1.15 -29.76
C PHE A 214 9.46 2.44 -30.55
N PHE A 215 8.35 3.13 -30.32
CA PHE A 215 8.02 4.38 -31.00
C PHE A 215 7.68 5.46 -29.97
N PRO A 216 8.65 5.91 -29.15
CA PRO A 216 8.40 6.93 -28.14
C PRO A 216 8.06 8.28 -28.80
N THR A 217 7.35 9.12 -28.06
CA THR A 217 7.09 10.53 -28.37
C THR A 217 7.12 11.31 -27.06
N SER A 218 7.42 12.60 -27.10
CA SER A 218 7.32 13.48 -25.93
C SER A 218 5.88 13.91 -25.63
N SER A 219 4.96 13.78 -26.59
CA SER A 219 3.57 14.22 -26.45
C SER A 219 2.65 13.09 -26.03
N ARG A 220 2.02 13.23 -24.85
CA ARG A 220 0.96 12.32 -24.38
C ARG A 220 -0.23 12.27 -25.34
N ASP A 221 -0.64 13.42 -25.85
CA ASP A 221 -1.77 13.52 -26.78
C ASP A 221 -1.46 12.77 -28.08
N SER A 222 -0.22 12.90 -28.62
CA SER A 222 0.23 12.12 -29.79
C SER A 222 0.28 10.62 -29.50
N MET A 223 0.71 10.22 -28.30
CA MET A 223 0.71 8.81 -27.88
C MET A 223 -0.72 8.25 -27.85
N LEU A 224 -1.67 9.00 -27.29
CA LEU A 224 -3.07 8.57 -27.16
C LEU A 224 -3.81 8.49 -28.49
N GLN A 225 -3.40 9.22 -29.53
CA GLN A 225 -3.96 9.06 -30.87
C GLN A 225 -3.80 7.62 -31.41
N ARG A 226 -2.90 6.81 -30.84
CA ARG A 226 -2.70 5.43 -31.25
C ARG A 226 -3.81 4.49 -30.76
N VAL A 227 -4.60 4.90 -29.76
CA VAL A 227 -5.69 4.10 -29.20
C VAL A 227 -6.74 3.76 -30.26
N ARG A 228 -6.97 4.64 -31.24
CA ARG A 228 -7.90 4.41 -32.35
C ARG A 228 -7.50 3.28 -33.28
N TYR A 229 -6.26 2.80 -33.21
CA TYR A 229 -5.75 1.70 -34.03
C TYR A 229 -5.61 0.40 -33.22
N GLN A 230 -6.02 0.40 -31.94
CA GLN A 230 -5.98 -0.80 -31.09
C GLN A 230 -7.25 -1.61 -31.31
N GLU A 231 -7.18 -2.66 -32.13
CA GLU A 231 -8.33 -3.55 -32.38
C GLU A 231 -8.72 -4.31 -31.09
N PRO A 232 -10.00 -4.29 -30.70
CA PRO A 232 -10.47 -5.03 -29.52
C PRO A 232 -10.41 -6.55 -29.79
N THR A 233 -10.03 -7.31 -28.76
CA THR A 233 -10.02 -8.79 -28.81
C THR A 233 -11.13 -9.41 -27.95
N ALA A 234 -11.94 -8.56 -27.31
CA ALA A 234 -13.11 -8.91 -26.53
C ALA A 234 -14.07 -7.72 -26.47
N GLY A 235 -15.34 -7.97 -26.12
CA GLY A 235 -16.27 -6.90 -25.78
C GLY A 235 -15.90 -6.21 -24.47
N VAL A 236 -16.44 -5.01 -24.26
CA VAL A 236 -16.34 -4.27 -22.99
C VAL A 236 -16.86 -5.14 -21.85
N ARG A 237 -16.14 -5.20 -20.72
CA ARG A 237 -16.38 -6.08 -19.55
C ARG A 237 -16.30 -7.59 -19.80
N ALA A 238 -16.12 -8.04 -21.04
CA ALA A 238 -16.10 -9.47 -21.35
C ALA A 238 -14.83 -10.16 -20.83
N ARG A 239 -13.69 -9.45 -20.77
CA ARG A 239 -12.41 -9.98 -20.28
C ARG A 239 -11.59 -8.90 -19.57
N TRP A 240 -10.78 -9.32 -18.61
CA TRP A 240 -9.72 -8.48 -18.03
C TRP A 240 -8.49 -8.51 -18.95
N GLN A 241 -8.02 -7.34 -19.37
CA GLN A 241 -6.88 -7.17 -20.27
C GLN A 241 -6.06 -5.95 -19.87
N TYR A 242 -4.87 -6.21 -19.31
CA TYR A 242 -3.96 -5.18 -18.88
C TYR A 242 -3.55 -4.24 -20.02
N ASN A 243 -3.78 -2.95 -19.86
CA ASN A 243 -3.47 -1.94 -20.89
C ASN A 243 -2.98 -0.63 -20.22
N ASN A 244 -1.74 -0.23 -20.55
CA ASN A 244 -1.12 0.99 -20.03
C ASN A 244 -1.72 2.28 -20.62
N PHE A 245 -2.17 2.26 -21.87
CA PHE A 245 -2.80 3.43 -22.51
C PHE A 245 -4.03 3.91 -21.75
N MET A 246 -4.78 2.98 -21.13
CA MET A 246 -5.96 3.32 -20.34
C MET A 246 -5.62 4.11 -19.07
N PHE A 247 -4.41 3.95 -18.52
CA PHE A 247 -3.95 4.75 -17.38
C PHE A 247 -3.31 6.07 -17.83
N THR A 248 -2.57 6.07 -18.94
CA THR A 248 -2.11 7.31 -19.59
C THR A 248 -3.29 8.23 -19.93
N ALA A 249 -4.35 7.68 -20.52
CA ALA A 249 -5.56 8.41 -20.87
C ALA A 249 -6.29 8.98 -19.64
N GLN A 250 -6.39 8.21 -18.55
CA GLN A 250 -6.90 8.75 -17.28
C GLN A 250 -6.03 9.89 -16.74
N GLY A 251 -4.70 9.79 -16.84
CA GLY A 251 -3.79 10.87 -16.47
C GLY A 251 -4.01 12.15 -17.28
N VAL A 252 -4.21 12.03 -18.59
CA VAL A 252 -4.53 13.17 -19.47
C VAL A 252 -5.90 13.74 -19.15
N ILE A 253 -6.91 12.91 -18.87
CA ILE A 253 -8.22 13.39 -18.39
C ILE A 253 -8.06 14.22 -17.11
N ALA A 254 -7.27 13.73 -16.14
CA ALA A 254 -7.02 14.46 -14.91
C ALA A 254 -6.29 15.79 -15.18
N GLU A 255 -5.26 15.79 -16.04
CA GLU A 255 -4.55 17.00 -16.46
C GLU A 255 -5.49 18.07 -17.05
N LYS A 256 -6.36 17.68 -17.99
CA LYS A 256 -7.30 18.63 -18.61
C LYS A 256 -8.33 19.16 -17.61
N LEU A 257 -8.88 18.30 -16.73
CA LEU A 257 -9.90 18.70 -15.75
C LEU A 257 -9.33 19.49 -14.55
N MET A 258 -8.04 19.30 -14.23
CA MET A 258 -7.35 20.03 -13.18
C MET A 258 -6.61 21.28 -13.68
N GLY A 259 -6.49 21.45 -15.01
CA GLY A 259 -5.86 22.61 -15.64
C GLY A 259 -4.35 22.70 -15.42
N LYS A 260 -3.67 21.59 -15.16
CA LYS A 260 -2.22 21.52 -14.91
C LYS A 260 -1.65 20.16 -15.31
N PRO A 261 -0.35 20.07 -15.65
CA PRO A 261 0.29 18.80 -16.00
C PRO A 261 0.02 17.71 -14.96
N TRP A 262 -0.09 16.46 -15.42
CA TRP A 262 -0.34 15.32 -14.51
C TRP A 262 0.66 15.24 -13.35
N GLU A 263 1.93 15.53 -13.58
CA GLU A 263 2.98 15.59 -12.57
C GLU A 263 2.65 16.60 -11.46
N ASP A 264 2.24 17.80 -11.84
CA ASP A 264 1.88 18.86 -10.90
C ASP A 264 0.57 18.53 -10.17
N ALA A 265 -0.38 17.88 -10.85
CA ALA A 265 -1.60 17.38 -10.22
C ALA A 265 -1.29 16.33 -9.15
N VAL A 266 -0.49 15.32 -9.45
CA VAL A 266 -0.06 14.30 -8.46
C VAL A 266 0.72 14.96 -7.33
N LYS A 267 1.67 15.85 -7.66
CA LYS A 267 2.51 16.52 -6.67
C LYS A 267 1.69 17.36 -5.69
N THR A 268 0.81 18.21 -6.19
CA THR A 268 0.04 19.15 -5.36
C THR A 268 -1.11 18.49 -4.62
N ALA A 269 -1.82 17.55 -5.25
CA ALA A 269 -2.99 16.92 -4.65
C ALA A 269 -2.65 15.74 -3.72
N LEU A 270 -1.52 15.06 -3.95
CA LEU A 270 -1.17 13.82 -3.25
C LEU A 270 0.19 13.92 -2.53
N LEU A 271 1.28 14.18 -3.25
CA LEU A 271 2.63 14.04 -2.68
C LEU A 271 2.94 15.07 -1.59
N GLN A 272 2.62 16.34 -1.83
CA GLN A 272 2.87 17.43 -0.88
C GLN A 272 2.09 17.25 0.44
N PRO A 273 0.75 17.01 0.44
CA PRO A 273 0.02 16.72 1.67
C PRO A 273 0.51 15.49 2.44
N LEU A 274 1.09 14.51 1.73
CA LEU A 274 1.64 13.29 2.32
C LEU A 274 3.13 13.39 2.70
N GLY A 275 3.77 14.54 2.48
CA GLY A 275 5.18 14.75 2.80
C GLY A 275 6.16 13.94 1.91
N MET A 276 5.74 13.51 0.73
CA MET A 276 6.54 12.69 -0.19
C MET A 276 7.52 13.55 -1.02
N THR A 277 8.50 14.16 -0.36
CA THR A 277 9.37 15.20 -0.94
C THR A 277 10.44 14.69 -1.90
N GLN A 278 10.78 13.39 -1.87
CA GLN A 278 11.81 12.79 -2.72
C GLN A 278 11.25 12.11 -3.98
N THR A 279 9.92 12.02 -4.09
CA THR A 279 9.24 11.38 -5.21
C THR A 279 9.29 12.28 -6.46
N ASN A 280 9.64 11.70 -7.61
CA ASN A 280 9.70 12.40 -8.90
C ASN A 280 9.07 11.57 -10.03
N PHE A 281 9.11 12.08 -11.27
CA PHE A 281 8.30 11.57 -12.39
C PHE A 281 9.09 11.19 -13.64
N SER A 282 10.42 11.33 -13.63
CA SER A 282 11.25 11.11 -14.81
C SER A 282 12.54 10.36 -14.44
N ILE A 283 13.06 9.57 -15.37
CA ILE A 283 14.36 8.90 -15.19
C ILE A 283 15.48 9.95 -15.04
N THR A 284 15.38 11.07 -15.74
CA THR A 284 16.32 12.18 -15.61
C THR A 284 16.39 12.74 -14.20
N ASP A 285 15.25 12.89 -13.50
CA ASP A 285 15.24 13.39 -12.13
C ASP A 285 15.61 12.30 -11.11
N LEU A 286 15.29 11.03 -11.39
CA LEU A 286 15.81 9.90 -10.63
C LEU A 286 17.34 9.90 -10.63
N GLU A 287 17.98 10.00 -11.80
CA GLU A 287 19.43 9.93 -11.95
C GLU A 287 20.18 11.10 -11.29
N LYS A 288 19.52 12.24 -11.07
CA LYS A 288 20.09 13.36 -10.30
C LYS A 288 20.12 13.11 -8.79
N SER A 289 19.36 12.14 -8.29
CA SER A 289 19.31 11.84 -6.86
C SER A 289 20.59 11.13 -6.40
N PRO A 290 21.21 11.56 -5.29
CA PRO A 290 22.40 10.89 -4.74
C PRO A 290 22.13 9.47 -4.20
N ASP A 291 20.85 9.14 -3.98
CA ASP A 291 20.41 7.81 -3.52
C ASP A 291 19.54 7.11 -4.58
N ALA A 292 19.81 7.35 -5.87
CA ALA A 292 19.11 6.66 -6.95
C ALA A 292 19.55 5.19 -7.06
N SER A 293 18.58 4.30 -7.32
CA SER A 293 18.88 2.93 -7.77
C SER A 293 19.10 2.87 -9.28
N LEU A 294 20.04 2.03 -9.71
CA LEU A 294 20.23 1.67 -11.11
C LEU A 294 19.42 0.41 -11.46
N GLY A 295 19.02 0.30 -12.73
CA GLY A 295 18.37 -0.90 -13.25
C GLY A 295 19.35 -2.05 -13.46
N TYR A 296 18.92 -3.27 -13.13
CA TYR A 296 19.70 -4.50 -13.30
C TYR A 296 18.85 -5.64 -13.83
N GLY A 297 19.46 -6.51 -14.62
CA GLY A 297 18.91 -7.80 -15.02
C GLY A 297 19.98 -8.89 -14.98
N LEU A 298 19.63 -10.08 -15.46
CA LEU A 298 20.54 -11.22 -15.50
C LEU A 298 21.05 -11.49 -16.92
N ARG A 299 22.35 -11.70 -17.06
CA ARG A 299 22.98 -12.27 -18.27
C ARG A 299 23.22 -13.76 -18.03
N GLY A 300 22.71 -14.60 -18.93
CA GLY A 300 22.85 -16.07 -18.81
C GLY A 300 22.34 -16.59 -17.47
N ASP A 301 21.22 -16.03 -16.99
CA ASP A 301 20.52 -16.35 -15.74
C ASP A 301 21.35 -16.28 -14.45
N SER A 302 22.57 -15.73 -14.49
CA SER A 302 23.53 -15.85 -13.39
C SER A 302 24.28 -14.57 -13.08
N ALA A 303 24.66 -13.78 -14.09
CA ALA A 303 25.44 -12.56 -13.86
C ALA A 303 24.53 -11.33 -13.81
N ILE A 304 24.53 -10.63 -12.67
CA ILE A 304 23.91 -9.30 -12.55
C ILE A 304 24.61 -8.34 -13.52
N ARG A 305 23.83 -7.70 -14.37
CA ARG A 305 24.30 -6.72 -15.35
C ARG A 305 23.41 -5.49 -15.33
N ARG A 306 24.03 -4.31 -15.36
CA ARG A 306 23.33 -3.05 -15.51
C ARG A 306 22.43 -3.05 -16.75
N LEU A 307 21.17 -2.69 -16.54
CA LEU A 307 20.18 -2.42 -17.57
C LEU A 307 19.78 -0.95 -17.47
N PRO A 308 20.12 -0.12 -18.47
CA PRO A 308 19.70 1.27 -18.50
C PRO A 308 18.19 1.39 -18.40
N TYR A 309 17.71 2.41 -17.68
CA TYR A 309 16.30 2.75 -17.70
C TYR A 309 15.90 3.28 -19.08
N HIS A 310 14.63 3.09 -19.42
CA HIS A 310 14.04 3.67 -20.62
C HIS A 310 13.15 4.86 -20.21
N PRO A 311 13.34 6.05 -20.80
CA PRO A 311 12.45 7.18 -20.57
C PRO A 311 11.03 6.85 -21.07
N ILE A 312 10.02 7.11 -20.24
CA ILE A 312 8.61 6.77 -20.52
C ILE A 312 7.67 7.94 -20.21
N ASP A 313 8.13 9.17 -20.34
CA ASP A 313 7.46 10.40 -19.91
C ASP A 313 6.06 10.57 -20.53
N ALA A 314 5.89 10.23 -21.81
CA ALA A 314 4.56 10.24 -22.46
C ALA A 314 3.62 9.12 -21.97
N MET A 315 4.16 8.09 -21.33
CA MET A 315 3.40 7.07 -20.59
C MET A 315 3.42 7.32 -19.08
N GLY A 316 3.84 8.51 -18.65
CA GLY A 316 4.08 8.86 -17.25
C GLY A 316 2.97 8.44 -16.28
N PRO A 317 1.69 8.77 -16.55
CA PRO A 317 0.58 8.37 -15.68
C PRO A 317 0.38 6.87 -15.50
N ALA A 318 1.01 6.04 -16.34
CA ALA A 318 0.98 4.60 -16.23
C ALA A 318 2.19 4.01 -15.50
N GLY A 319 3.31 4.74 -15.31
CA GLY A 319 4.49 4.11 -14.73
C GLY A 319 5.75 4.92 -14.42
N SER A 320 5.78 6.25 -14.55
CA SER A 320 7.04 7.00 -14.43
C SER A 320 7.37 7.53 -13.04
N ILE A 321 6.58 7.22 -12.01
CA ILE A 321 6.92 7.67 -10.65
C ILE A 321 8.18 6.93 -10.18
N ASN A 322 9.08 7.69 -9.58
CA ASN A 322 10.21 7.19 -8.82
C ASN A 322 10.05 7.60 -7.36
N SER A 323 10.20 6.65 -6.45
CA SER A 323 9.99 6.87 -5.01
C SER A 323 10.76 5.87 -4.16
#